data_AF-A0A962NQP0-F1
#
_entry.id   AF-A0A962NQP0-F1
#
_cell.length_a   1.000
_cell.length_b   1.000
_cell.length_c   1.000
_cell.angle_alpha   90.00
_cell.angle_beta   90.00
_cell.angle_gamma   90.00
#
_symmetry.space_group_name_H-M   'P 1'
#
loop_
_entity.id
_entity.type
_entity.pdbx_description
1 polymer ?
#
loop_
_entity_poly.entity_id
_entity_poly.type
_entity_poly.pdbx_seq_one_letter_code
_entity_poly.pdbx_strand_id
1 'polypeptide(L)'
;LRGGRFIAGVGGEQFALPETVTRLRQFGKNQDAEQRSSEYVSLAAADPVNLLGILLPETRLPRLAKNRVLYKDGLPLAVLEKNEVRFLREVDEKEQWQLQQVLTQRDYPTRLRAYIGR
;
A
#
# COMPACT_ATOMS: atom_id res chain seq x y z
N LEU A 1 21.02 -6.29 -18.04
CA LEU A 1 20.15 -7.27 -17.34
C LEU A 1 18.73 -7.18 -17.93
N ARG A 2 18.35 -8.19 -18.73
CA ARG A 2 17.08 -8.33 -19.48
C ARG A 2 16.35 -9.64 -19.07
N GLY A 3 16.36 -9.97 -17.79
CA GLY A 3 15.75 -11.21 -17.28
C GLY A 3 14.97 -10.89 -16.02
N GLY A 4 13.70 -11.32 -16.01
CA GLY A 4 12.91 -11.36 -14.79
C GLY A 4 13.68 -12.12 -13.70
N ARG A 5 13.53 -11.69 -12.46
CA ARG A 5 14.07 -12.40 -11.31
C ARG A 5 12.91 -13.13 -10.66
N PHE A 6 13.03 -14.44 -10.53
CA PHE A 6 12.14 -15.21 -9.66
C PHE A 6 12.46 -14.81 -8.21
N ILE A 7 11.47 -14.26 -7.51
CA ILE A 7 11.57 -13.95 -6.08
C ILE A 7 10.91 -15.11 -5.34
N ALA A 8 11.71 -15.88 -4.60
CA ALA A 8 11.18 -16.97 -3.77
C ALA A 8 10.19 -16.39 -2.75
N GLY A 9 9.01 -17.03 -2.62
CA GLY A 9 7.97 -16.63 -1.66
C GLY A 9 6.97 -15.57 -2.17
N VAL A 10 7.16 -15.00 -3.37
CA VAL A 10 6.22 -14.06 -4.00
C VAL A 10 5.53 -14.77 -5.16
N GLY A 11 4.34 -15.34 -4.90
CA GLY A 11 3.50 -15.92 -5.95
C GLY A 11 2.69 -14.83 -6.67
N GLY A 12 2.70 -14.85 -8.00
CA GLY A 12 1.94 -13.91 -8.85
C GLY A 12 2.86 -13.11 -9.76
N GLU A 13 3.03 -13.56 -10.99
CA GLU A 13 3.73 -12.80 -12.02
C GLU A 13 2.85 -11.63 -12.47
N GLN A 14 3.27 -10.39 -12.17
CA GLN A 14 2.66 -9.22 -12.79
C GLN A 14 3.28 -9.05 -14.17
N PHE A 15 2.53 -9.46 -15.19
CA PHE A 15 2.94 -9.26 -16.58
C PHE A 15 2.75 -7.80 -16.96
N ALA A 16 3.82 -7.20 -17.48
CA ALA A 16 3.78 -5.89 -18.08
C ALA A 16 4.31 -5.99 -19.51
N LEU A 17 3.73 -5.22 -20.43
CA LEU A 17 4.29 -5.07 -21.77
C LEU A 17 5.74 -4.54 -21.66
N PRO A 18 6.67 -4.96 -22.53
CA PRO A 18 8.06 -4.50 -22.50
C PRO A 18 8.20 -2.96 -22.47
N GLU A 19 7.29 -2.25 -23.15
CA GLU A 19 7.23 -0.79 -23.19
C GLU A 19 6.88 -0.18 -21.82
N THR A 20 6.05 -0.88 -21.04
CA THR A 20 5.66 -0.47 -19.67
C THR A 20 6.86 -0.47 -18.74
N VAL A 21 7.77 -1.43 -18.87
CA VAL A 21 9.01 -1.47 -18.06
C VAL A 21 9.86 -0.23 -18.30
N THR A 22 9.96 0.21 -19.57
CA THR A 22 10.69 1.43 -19.93
C THR A 22 10.06 2.66 -19.29
N ARG A 23 8.73 2.79 -19.34
CA ARG A 23 8.00 3.90 -18.71
C ARG A 23 8.13 3.89 -17.18
N LEU A 24 8.01 2.73 -16.53
CA LEU A 24 8.18 2.62 -15.07
C LEU A 24 9.60 3.00 -14.63
N ARG A 25 10.63 2.65 -15.42
CA ARG A 25 12.01 3.08 -15.15
C ARG A 25 12.20 4.58 -15.34
N GLN A 26 11.58 5.18 -16.37
CA GLN A 26 11.60 6.63 -16.55
C GLN A 26 10.89 7.33 -15.39
N PHE A 27 9.72 6.83 -14.98
CA PHE A 27 8.99 7.34 -13.82
C PHE A 27 9.85 7.28 -12.56
N GLY A 28 10.52 6.16 -12.29
CA GLY A 28 11.42 6.02 -11.14
C GLY A 28 12.69 6.89 -11.19
N LYS A 29 13.17 7.25 -12.39
CA LYS A 29 14.32 8.15 -12.58
C LYS A 29 13.95 9.64 -12.52
N ASN A 30 12.77 9.99 -13.03
CA ASN A 30 12.28 11.38 -13.08
C ASN A 30 11.68 11.81 -11.74
N GLN A 31 11.48 10.87 -10.82
CA GLN A 31 11.16 11.15 -9.43
C GLN A 31 12.46 11.17 -8.64
N ASP A 32 13.08 12.33 -8.55
CA ASP A 32 14.10 12.58 -7.55
C ASP A 32 13.50 12.27 -6.17
N ALA A 33 14.13 11.36 -5.42
CA ALA A 33 13.61 10.88 -4.14
C ALA A 33 13.42 12.00 -3.10
N GLU A 34 14.10 13.13 -3.30
CA GLU A 34 14.05 14.33 -2.45
C GLU A 34 12.79 15.19 -2.71
N GLN A 35 12.15 15.08 -3.88
CA GLN A 35 10.93 15.83 -4.23
C GLN A 35 9.65 15.05 -3.94
N ARG A 36 9.73 13.80 -3.44
CA ARG A 36 8.54 13.06 -3.02
C ARG A 36 8.02 13.63 -1.71
N SER A 37 6.81 14.19 -1.74
CA SER A 37 6.00 14.25 -0.52
C SER A 37 5.73 12.81 -0.08
N SER A 38 6.08 12.46 1.17
CA SER A 38 5.74 11.15 1.71
C SER A 38 4.25 10.88 1.53
N GLU A 39 3.92 9.85 0.75
CA GLU A 39 2.54 9.54 0.40
C GLU A 39 2.03 8.44 1.32
N TYR A 40 0.88 8.70 1.93
CA TYR A 40 0.15 7.73 2.73
C TYR A 40 -0.93 7.08 1.88
N VAL A 41 -0.89 5.75 1.77
CA VAL A 41 -1.87 4.98 0.99
C VAL A 41 -2.55 3.97 1.91
N SER A 42 -3.86 4.09 2.04
CA SER A 42 -4.69 3.17 2.82
C SER A 42 -5.36 2.14 1.88
N LEU A 43 -4.98 0.88 2.01
CA LEU A 43 -5.49 -0.22 1.19
C LEU A 43 -6.38 -1.15 2.02
N ALA A 44 -7.42 -1.72 1.41
CA ALA A 44 -8.20 -2.77 2.05
C ALA A 44 -7.36 -4.05 2.15
N ALA A 45 -7.55 -4.84 3.21
CA ALA A 45 -6.84 -6.11 3.38
C ALA A 45 -7.18 -7.13 2.27
N ALA A 46 -8.40 -7.01 1.71
CA ALA A 46 -8.88 -7.81 0.59
C ALA A 46 -8.41 -7.31 -0.79
N ASP A 47 -7.73 -6.16 -0.88
CA ASP A 47 -7.26 -5.62 -2.15
C ASP A 47 -6.21 -6.55 -2.81
N PRO A 48 -6.31 -6.87 -4.11
CA PRO A 48 -5.32 -7.67 -4.82
C PRO A 48 -3.90 -7.09 -4.79
N VAL A 49 -3.74 -5.77 -4.69
CA VAL A 49 -2.43 -5.11 -4.61
C VAL A 49 -1.94 -4.93 -3.18
N ASN A 50 -2.65 -5.44 -2.17
CA ASN A 50 -2.17 -5.49 -0.79
C ASN A 50 -1.00 -6.47 -0.66
N LEU A 51 0.22 -5.93 -0.50
CA LEU A 51 1.46 -6.72 -0.38
C LEU A 51 1.85 -7.01 1.08
N LEU A 52 0.98 -6.78 2.07
CA LEU A 52 1.34 -6.90 3.49
C LEU A 52 1.97 -8.26 3.84
N GLY A 53 1.36 -9.36 3.42
CA GLY A 53 1.86 -10.70 3.72
C GLY A 53 3.15 -11.07 2.97
N ILE A 54 3.48 -10.36 1.89
CA ILE A 54 4.74 -10.49 1.17
C ILE A 54 5.84 -9.69 1.87
N LEU A 55 5.54 -8.45 2.27
CA LEU A 55 6.50 -7.55 2.91
C LEU A 55 6.77 -7.90 4.37
N LEU A 56 5.76 -8.40 5.09
CA LEU A 56 5.82 -8.78 6.49
C LEU A 56 5.12 -10.14 6.68
N PRO A 57 5.82 -11.26 6.40
CA PRO A 57 5.25 -12.60 6.48
C PRO A 57 4.66 -12.98 7.85
N GLU A 58 5.16 -12.39 8.94
CA GLU A 58 4.66 -12.64 10.29
C GLU A 58 3.38 -11.85 10.62
N THR A 59 3.11 -10.77 9.87
CA THR A 59 1.93 -9.94 10.09
C THR A 59 0.71 -10.60 9.46
N ARG A 60 -0.15 -11.18 10.31
CA ARG A 60 -1.46 -11.69 9.91
C ARG A 60 -2.50 -10.57 9.95
N LEU A 61 -3.24 -10.43 8.86
CA LEU A 61 -4.42 -9.57 8.74
C LEU A 61 -5.47 -10.30 7.90
N PRO A 62 -6.69 -10.58 8.42
CA PRO A 62 -7.73 -11.22 7.65
C PRO A 62 -8.13 -10.41 6.41
N ARG A 63 -8.30 -11.07 5.26
CA ARG A 63 -8.64 -10.46 3.97
C ARG A 63 -10.12 -10.04 3.89
N LEU A 64 -10.50 -9.12 4.77
CA LEU A 64 -11.85 -8.52 4.83
C LEU A 64 -11.80 -7.09 4.30
N ALA A 65 -12.85 -6.65 3.60
CA ALA A 65 -12.91 -5.30 3.03
C ALA A 65 -12.85 -4.17 4.08
N LYS A 66 -13.26 -4.46 5.32
CA LYS A 66 -13.20 -3.51 6.45
C LYS A 66 -11.83 -3.46 7.12
N ASN A 67 -11.01 -4.51 6.97
CA ASN A 67 -9.65 -4.50 7.46
C ASN A 67 -8.78 -3.71 6.48
N ARG A 68 -7.78 -2.99 6.98
CA ARG A 68 -6.97 -2.08 6.15
C ARG A 68 -5.50 -2.10 6.54
N VAL A 69 -4.66 -1.67 5.62
CA VAL A 69 -3.21 -1.48 5.81
C VAL A 69 -2.87 -0.07 5.34
N LEU A 70 -2.17 0.68 6.18
CA LEU A 70 -1.61 1.97 5.84
C LEU A 70 -0.15 1.78 5.41
N TYR A 71 0.16 2.27 4.21
CA TYR A 71 1.51 2.35 3.68
C TYR A 71 1.99 3.80 3.69
N LYS A 72 3.27 4.01 3.97
CA LYS A 72 4.00 5.25 3.70
C LYS A 72 5.12 4.92 2.73
N ASP A 73 5.06 5.50 1.53
CA ASP A 73 6.07 5.27 0.48
C ASP A 73 6.31 3.77 0.19
N GLY A 74 5.24 2.96 0.26
CA GLY A 74 5.27 1.51 0.06
C GLY A 74 5.66 0.68 1.30
N LEU A 75 6.03 1.32 2.42
CA LEU A 75 6.33 0.64 3.67
C LEU A 75 5.07 0.54 4.56
N PRO A 76 4.68 -0.66 5.02
CA PRO A 76 3.53 -0.81 5.90
C PRO A 76 3.82 -0.18 7.28
N LEU A 77 2.93 0.71 7.72
CA LEU A 77 3.01 1.45 8.99
C LEU A 77 2.01 0.96 10.03
N ALA A 78 0.77 0.69 9.64
CA ALA A 78 -0.30 0.31 10.56
C ALA A 78 -1.35 -0.57 9.89
N VAL A 79 -2.09 -1.34 10.68
CA VAL A 79 -3.24 -2.12 10.23
C VAL A 79 -4.49 -1.76 11.03
N LEU A 80 -5.64 -1.84 10.37
CA LEU A 80 -6.96 -1.78 10.98
C LEU A 80 -7.55 -3.19 10.95
N GLU A 81 -7.81 -3.76 12.12
CA GLU A 81 -8.44 -5.07 12.27
C GLU A 81 -9.57 -4.94 13.30
N LYS A 82 -10.80 -5.34 12.94
CA LYS A 82 -11.97 -5.28 13.85
C LYS A 82 -12.17 -3.90 14.51
N ASN A 83 -11.91 -2.81 13.77
CA ASN A 83 -11.92 -1.41 14.25
C ASN A 83 -10.80 -1.02 15.23
N GLU A 84 -9.83 -1.88 15.47
CA GLU A 84 -8.65 -1.59 16.28
C GLU A 84 -7.46 -1.29 15.38
N VAL A 85 -6.71 -0.24 15.73
CA VAL A 85 -5.47 0.14 15.02
C VAL A 85 -4.29 -0.48 15.72
N ARG A 86 -3.48 -1.22 14.95
CA ARG A 86 -2.19 -1.76 15.40
C ARG A 86 -1.09 -1.16 14.55
N PHE A 87 -0.19 -0.39 15.17
CA PHE A 87 1.02 0.09 14.51
C PHE A 87 2.02 -1.06 14.35
N LEU A 88 2.64 -1.14 13.17
CA LEU A 88 3.64 -2.15 12.82
C LEU A 88 5.07 -1.64 13.02
N ARG A 89 5.23 -0.36 13.35
CA ARG A 89 6.49 0.34 13.60
C ARG A 89 6.29 1.34 14.72
N GLU A 90 7.39 1.79 15.30
CA GLU A 90 7.38 2.92 16.24
C GLU A 90 6.95 4.20 15.52
N VAL A 91 5.99 4.89 16.10
CA VAL A 91 5.41 6.15 15.61
C VAL A 91 5.26 7.08 16.81
N ASP A 92 5.68 8.35 16.65
CA ASP A 92 5.48 9.38 17.67
C ASP A 92 4.00 9.51 18.03
N GLU A 93 3.69 9.57 19.33
CA GLU A 93 2.33 9.73 19.86
C GLU A 93 1.59 10.90 19.22
N LYS A 94 2.31 11.97 18.86
CA LYS A 94 1.74 13.14 18.17
C LYS A 94 1.19 12.81 16.78
N GLU A 95 1.79 11.85 16.09
CA GLU A 95 1.41 11.46 14.73
C GLU A 95 0.35 10.34 14.71
N GLN A 96 0.26 9.55 15.78
CA GLN A 96 -0.63 8.38 15.84
C GLN A 96 -2.09 8.71 15.52
N TRP A 97 -2.60 9.82 16.06
CA TRP A 97 -3.97 10.25 15.80
C TRP A 97 -4.21 10.56 14.32
N GLN A 98 -3.29 11.29 13.69
CA GLN A 98 -3.37 11.62 12.28
C GLN A 98 -3.32 10.35 11.41
N LEU A 99 -2.38 9.44 11.70
CA LEU A 99 -2.26 8.18 10.94
C LEU A 99 -3.50 7.30 11.10
N GLN A 100 -4.13 7.26 12.28
CA GLN A 100 -5.40 6.58 12.49
C GLN A 100 -6.52 7.16 11.62
N GLN A 101 -6.59 8.50 11.49
CA GLN A 101 -7.55 9.13 10.58
C GLN A 101 -7.29 8.72 9.13
N VAL A 102 -6.04 8.80 8.66
CA VAL A 102 -5.67 8.43 7.29
C VAL A 102 -5.95 6.95 6.99
N LEU A 103 -5.65 6.05 7.93
CA LEU A 103 -5.92 4.62 7.81
C LEU A 103 -7.42 4.34 7.68
N THR A 104 -8.25 5.05 8.45
CA THR A 104 -9.71 4.84 8.49
C THR A 104 -10.43 5.52 7.33
N GLN A 105 -9.87 6.61 6.80
CA GLN A 105 -10.42 7.30 5.64
C GLN A 105 -10.41 6.40 4.41
N ARG A 106 -11.55 6.34 3.74
CA ARG A 106 -11.71 5.69 2.45
C ARG A 106 -11.45 6.71 1.37
N ASP A 107 -10.24 6.71 0.83
CA ASP A 107 -9.96 7.56 -0.31
C ASP A 107 -10.49 6.88 -1.58
N TYR A 108 -11.65 7.32 -2.03
CA TYR A 108 -12.21 6.92 -3.30
C TYR A 108 -11.85 7.97 -4.34
N PRO A 109 -11.24 7.57 -5.48
CA PRO A 109 -11.07 8.45 -6.63
C PRO A 109 -12.40 9.13 -6.95
N THR A 110 -12.38 10.43 -7.26
CA THR A 110 -13.60 11.23 -7.47
C THR A 110 -14.59 10.58 -8.43
N ARG A 111 -14.09 9.86 -9.46
CA ARG A 111 -14.90 9.12 -10.44
C ARG A 111 -15.67 7.93 -9.84
N LEU A 112 -15.12 7.27 -8.82
CA LEU A 112 -15.75 6.11 -8.15
C LEU A 112 -16.72 6.54 -7.04
N ARG A 113 -16.61 7.78 -6.53
CA ARG A 113 -17.54 8.31 -5.51
C ARG A 113 -19.00 8.31 -5.98
N ALA A 114 -19.25 8.53 -7.28
CA ALA A 114 -20.59 8.52 -7.86
C ALA A 114 -21.26 7.13 -7.84
N TYR A 115 -20.48 6.05 -7.78
CA TYR A 115 -20.98 4.67 -7.89
C TYR A 115 -21.15 3.96 -6.54
N ILE A 116 -20.61 4.51 -5.44
CA ILE A 116 -20.51 3.78 -4.17
C ILE A 116 -21.68 4.09 -3.21
N GLY A 117 -22.45 5.16 -3.45
CA GLY A 117 -23.52 5.58 -2.53
C GLY A 117 -22.97 6.07 -1.19
N ARG A 118 -23.61 7.07 -0.58
CA ARG A 118 -23.19 7.57 0.74
C ARG A 118 -23.61 6.60 1.85
#